data_AF-A0A350XDV0-F1
#
_entry.id   AF-A0A350XDV0-F1
#
_cell.length_a   1.000
_cell.length_b   1.000
_cell.length_c   1.000
_cell.angle_alpha   90.00
_cell.angle_beta   90.00
_cell.angle_gamma   90.00
#
_symmetry.space_group_name_H-M   'P 1'
#
loop_
_entity.id
_entity.type
_entity.pdbx_description
1 polymer ?
#
loop_
_entity_poly.entity_id
_entity_poly.type
_entity_poly.pdbx_seq_one_letter_code
_entity_poly.pdbx_strand_id
1 'polypeptide(L)'
;MKEDYLSGINETPTTPNPSPSSGDDRDPLRVLLIGSRQRVIRERHKLFAMGYAQLYEWSSLQRARIPGKVMSILTKYSDQVLTELPDLDNEYD
;
A
#
# COMPACT_ATOMS: atom_id res chain seq x y z
N MET A 1 -32.03 50.84 19.79
CA MET A 1 -32.60 50.40 18.50
C MET A 1 -31.53 50.52 17.44
N LYS A 2 -31.03 49.38 16.95
CA LYS A 2 -30.71 49.06 15.55
C LYS A 2 -30.23 47.61 15.56
N GLU A 3 -31.14 46.73 15.18
CA GLU A 3 -30.84 45.35 14.80
C GLU A 3 -30.58 45.37 13.29
N ASP A 4 -29.42 44.88 12.85
CA ASP A 4 -29.21 44.51 11.46
C ASP A 4 -28.23 43.32 11.39
N TYR A 5 -28.84 42.14 11.21
CA TYR A 5 -28.40 40.93 10.51
C TYR A 5 -27.10 40.17 10.88
N LEU A 6 -27.32 38.90 11.27
CA LEU A 6 -26.38 37.79 11.43
C LEU A 6 -25.70 37.39 10.11
N SER A 7 -24.38 37.16 10.14
CA SER A 7 -23.71 35.94 9.63
C SER A 7 -22.19 36.15 9.56
N GLY A 8 -21.44 35.43 10.38
CA GLY A 8 -19.98 35.46 10.40
C GLY A 8 -19.43 34.30 11.22
N ILE A 9 -19.67 33.08 10.72
CA ILE A 9 -18.88 31.87 10.92
C ILE A 9 -17.85 31.90 12.07
N ASN A 10 -18.25 31.31 13.19
CA ASN A 10 -17.40 30.39 13.96
C ASN A 10 -16.75 29.37 12.98
N GLU A 11 -15.45 29.07 13.01
CA GLU A 11 -14.74 28.28 14.02
C GLU A 11 -13.20 28.39 13.90
N THR A 12 -12.55 27.96 14.97
CA THR A 12 -11.17 28.12 15.45
C THR A 12 -10.16 27.10 14.85
N PRO A 13 -8.86 27.10 15.25
CA PRO A 13 -7.68 27.07 14.38
C PRO A 13 -7.39 25.73 13.68
N THR A 14 -6.89 25.81 12.44
CA THR A 14 -6.40 24.69 11.64
C THR A 14 -5.21 23.99 12.33
N THR A 15 -5.47 22.82 12.91
CA THR A 15 -4.46 21.80 13.21
C THR A 15 -3.65 21.48 11.95
N PRO A 16 -2.30 21.44 11.98
CA PRO A 16 -1.54 20.95 10.84
C PRO A 16 -1.87 19.48 10.64
N ASN A 17 -2.70 19.20 9.63
CA ASN A 17 -2.87 17.87 9.09
C ASN A 17 -1.48 17.36 8.68
N PRO A 18 -0.98 16.23 9.20
CA PRO A 18 0.14 15.56 8.58
C PRO A 18 -0.36 14.99 7.25
N SER A 19 -0.44 15.85 6.23
CA SER A 19 -0.38 15.42 4.85
C SER A 19 0.86 14.53 4.74
N PRO A 20 0.80 13.32 4.15
CA PRO A 20 1.98 12.50 3.96
C PRO A 20 2.95 13.28 3.07
N SER A 21 3.92 13.91 3.72
CA SER A 21 4.96 14.69 3.12
C SER A 21 5.81 13.79 2.24
N SER A 22 6.13 14.32 1.06
CA SER A 22 7.12 13.82 0.10
C SER A 22 6.63 12.65 -0.74
N GLY A 23 6.43 12.96 -2.03
CA GLY A 23 6.23 12.00 -3.09
C GLY A 23 7.36 10.98 -3.07
N ASP A 24 7.01 9.80 -2.57
CA ASP A 24 7.77 8.59 -2.74
C ASP A 24 7.60 8.21 -4.20
N ASP A 25 8.55 8.59 -5.07
CA ASP A 25 8.63 8.16 -6.48
C ASP A 25 8.95 6.64 -6.57
N ARG A 26 8.60 5.87 -5.53
CA ARG A 26 8.72 4.42 -5.51
C ARG A 26 7.60 3.86 -6.34
N ASP A 27 7.95 3.19 -7.45
CA ASP A 27 6.99 2.42 -8.24
C ASP A 27 6.42 1.26 -7.37
N PRO A 28 5.12 1.29 -7.02
CA PRO A 28 4.57 0.31 -6.11
C PRO A 28 4.25 -0.99 -6.85
N LEU A 29 4.94 -2.08 -6.49
CA LEU A 29 4.60 -3.42 -6.96
C LEU A 29 3.28 -3.88 -6.34
N ARG A 30 2.27 -4.12 -7.17
CA ARG A 30 0.98 -4.67 -6.75
C ARG A 30 0.85 -6.14 -7.14
N VAL A 31 0.63 -7.00 -6.15
CA VAL A 31 0.37 -8.43 -6.35
C VAL A 31 -1.11 -8.71 -6.10
N LEU A 32 -1.78 -9.28 -7.10
CA LEU A 32 -3.20 -9.62 -7.06
C LEU A 32 -3.39 -11.14 -7.08
N LEU A 33 -3.99 -11.67 -6.02
CA LEU A 33 -4.42 -13.08 -5.97
C LEU A 33 -5.91 -13.16 -6.27
N ILE A 34 -6.31 -13.96 -7.26
CA ILE A 34 -7.72 -14.26 -7.57
C ILE A 34 -7.94 -15.77 -7.59
N GLY A 35 -8.95 -16.25 -6.87
CA GLY A 35 -9.26 -17.68 -6.83
C GLY A 35 -10.43 -18.02 -5.92
N SER A 36 -10.62 -19.30 -5.62
CA SER A 36 -11.53 -19.68 -4.54
C SER A 36 -11.04 -19.13 -3.21
N ARG A 37 -11.94 -18.93 -2.25
CA ARG A 37 -11.58 -18.42 -0.91
C ARG A 37 -10.46 -19.22 -0.26
N GLN A 38 -10.54 -20.55 -0.32
CA GLN A 38 -9.52 -21.45 0.23
C GLN A 38 -8.18 -21.31 -0.50
N ARG A 39 -8.18 -21.16 -1.84
CA ARG A 39 -6.94 -21.02 -2.61
C ARG A 39 -6.23 -19.71 -2.30
N VAL A 40 -6.96 -18.59 -2.23
CA VAL A 40 -6.36 -17.29 -1.89
C VAL A 40 -5.80 -17.29 -0.48
N ILE A 41 -6.52 -17.86 0.51
CA ILE A 41 -6.01 -18.00 1.88
C ILE A 41 -4.73 -18.85 1.90
N ARG A 42 -4.74 -20.02 1.24
CA ARG A 42 -3.57 -20.90 1.17
C ARG A 42 -2.36 -20.20 0.56
N GLU A 43 -2.54 -19.47 -0.54
CA GLU A 43 -1.42 -18.81 -1.20
C GLU A 43 -0.85 -17.67 -0.36
N ARG A 44 -1.70 -16.91 0.37
CA ARG A 44 -1.22 -15.91 1.34
C ARG A 44 -0.38 -16.55 2.45
N HIS A 45 -0.82 -17.67 3.02
CA HIS A 45 -0.04 -18.40 4.04
C HIS A 45 1.27 -18.96 3.49
N LYS A 46 1.27 -19.45 2.25
CA LYS A 46 2.48 -19.91 1.58
C LYS A 46 3.47 -18.76 1.36
N LEU A 47 3.01 -17.62 0.85
CA LEU A 47 3.84 -16.42 0.66
C LEU A 47 4.38 -15.88 1.99
N PHE A 48 3.59 -15.98 3.07
CA PHE A 48 4.05 -15.70 4.43
C PHE A 48 5.16 -16.65 4.88
N ALA A 49 4.97 -17.96 4.71
CA ALA A 49 5.99 -18.96 5.09
C ALA A 49 7.30 -18.80 4.31
N MET A 50 7.26 -18.25 3.10
CA MET A 50 8.43 -17.93 2.28
C MET A 50 9.04 -16.56 2.59
N GLY A 51 8.51 -15.80 3.55
CA GLY A 51 9.00 -14.46 3.91
C GLY A 51 8.69 -13.37 2.89
N TYR A 52 7.82 -13.62 1.91
CA TYR A 52 7.51 -12.66 0.85
C TYR A 52 6.68 -11.47 1.37
N ALA A 53 5.67 -11.75 2.20
CA ALA A 53 4.80 -10.76 2.83
C ALA A 53 4.11 -11.31 4.09
N GLN A 54 3.89 -10.44 5.06
CA GLN A 54 3.09 -10.70 6.25
C GLN A 54 1.60 -10.83 5.91
N LEU A 55 0.85 -11.59 6.70
CA LEU A 55 -0.58 -11.81 6.43
C LEU A 55 -1.43 -10.53 6.52
N TYR A 56 -1.02 -9.56 7.35
CA TYR A 56 -1.71 -8.28 7.54
C TYR A 56 -1.41 -7.26 6.44
N GLU A 57 -0.35 -7.46 5.64
CA GLU A 57 -0.03 -6.59 4.49
C GLU A 57 -1.01 -6.81 3.32
N TRP A 58 -1.69 -7.96 3.31
CA TRP A 58 -2.72 -8.26 2.33
C TRP A 58 -4.04 -7.57 2.65
N SER A 59 -4.71 -7.06 1.63
CA SER A 59 -6.09 -6.59 1.76
C SER A 59 -7.01 -7.70 2.26
N SER A 60 -8.08 -7.30 2.96
CA SER A 60 -9.21 -8.18 3.23
C SER A 60 -9.69 -8.87 1.96
N LEU A 61 -10.21 -10.10 2.10
CA LEU A 61 -10.76 -10.84 0.97
C LEU A 61 -12.00 -10.13 0.43
N GLN A 62 -11.96 -9.75 -0.84
CA GLN A 62 -13.05 -9.06 -1.53
C GLN A 62 -13.67 -9.98 -2.58
N ARG A 63 -14.95 -9.77 -2.92
CA ARG A 63 -15.58 -10.48 -4.04
C ARG A 63 -14.90 -10.04 -5.34
N ALA A 64 -14.48 -11.00 -6.16
CA ALA A 64 -13.95 -10.70 -7.49
C ALA A 64 -15.11 -10.49 -8.47
N ARG A 65 -14.82 -9.89 -9.63
CA ARG A 65 -15.78 -9.77 -10.74
C ARG A 65 -16.23 -11.14 -11.28
N ILE A 66 -15.43 -12.18 -11.05
CA ILE A 66 -15.73 -13.55 -11.47
C ILE A 66 -16.59 -14.24 -10.39
N PRO A 67 -17.77 -14.79 -10.74
CA PRO A 67 -18.64 -15.47 -9.78
C PRO A 67 -17.93 -16.57 -9.01
N GLY A 68 -18.17 -16.63 -7.69
CA GLY A 68 -17.56 -17.62 -6.81
C GLY A 68 -16.06 -17.44 -6.53
N LYS A 69 -15.42 -16.41 -7.09
CA LYS A 69 -14.01 -16.09 -6.80
C LYS A 69 -13.91 -14.89 -5.87
N VAL A 70 -12.84 -14.90 -5.07
CA VAL A 70 -12.43 -13.78 -4.23
C VAL A 70 -11.06 -13.30 -4.67
N MET A 71 -10.73 -12.09 -4.26
CA MET A 71 -9.43 -11.50 -4.49
C MET A 71 -8.82 -10.89 -3.22
N SER A 72 -7.50 -10.77 -3.22
CA SER A 72 -6.72 -10.07 -2.19
C SER A 72 -5.54 -9.40 -2.86
N ILE A 73 -5.23 -8.17 -2.45
CA ILE A 73 -4.20 -7.31 -3.04
C ILE A 73 -3.12 -7.07 -2.00
N LEU A 74 -1.87 -7.18 -2.42
CA LEU A 74 -0.70 -6.72 -1.69
C LEU A 74 -0.08 -5.57 -2.49
N THR A 75 0.24 -4.47 -1.81
CA THR A 75 0.99 -3.36 -2.39
C THR A 75 2.30 -3.25 -1.63
N LYS A 76 3.43 -3.47 -2.32
CA LYS A 76 4.78 -3.28 -1.77
C LYS A 76 5.43 -2.09 -2.45
N TYR A 77 6.15 -1.31 -1.67
CA TYR A 77 7.03 -0.28 -2.17
C TYR A 77 8.45 -0.87 -2.11
N SER A 78 9.09 -1.04 -3.24
CA SER A 78 10.50 -1.42 -3.26
C SER A 78 11.32 -0.17 -2.93
N ASP A 79 12.00 -0.17 -1.78
CA ASP A 79 13.18 0.68 -1.56
C ASP A 79 14.43 0.06 -2.21
N GLN A 80 14.23 -0.88 -3.14
CA GLN A 80 15.31 -1.56 -3.84
C GLN A 80 15.83 -0.61 -4.92
N VAL A 81 16.65 0.35 -4.50
CA VAL A 81 17.92 0.54 -5.20
C VAL A 81 18.51 -0.87 -5.23
N LEU A 82 18.43 -1.54 -6.39
CA LEU A 82 19.32 -2.66 -6.67
C LEU A 82 20.68 -2.14 -6.25
N THR A 83 21.23 -2.65 -5.13
CA THR A 83 22.62 -2.38 -4.77
C THR A 83 23.38 -2.76 -6.03
N GLU A 84 23.84 -1.73 -6.72
CA GLU A 84 24.56 -1.89 -7.97
C GLU A 84 25.63 -2.91 -7.66
N LEU A 85 25.62 -4.02 -8.39
CA LEU A 85 26.68 -5.01 -8.29
C LEU A 85 27.97 -4.19 -8.43
N PRO A 86 28.86 -4.16 -7.42
CA PRO A 86 30.08 -3.40 -7.55
C PRO A 86 30.74 -3.91 -8.83
N ASP A 87 30.97 -2.98 -9.77
CA ASP A 87 31.52 -3.28 -11.08
C ASP A 87 32.69 -4.25 -10.90
N LEU A 88 32.62 -5.40 -11.58
CA LEU A 88 33.69 -6.39 -11.67
C LEU A 88 34.83 -5.82 -12.53
N ASP A 89 35.40 -4.69 -12.11
CA ASP A 89 36.50 -4.01 -12.79
C ASP A 89 37.67 -3.72 -11.85
N ASN A 90 37.90 -4.56 -10.82
CA ASN A 90 39.18 -4.54 -10.13
C ASN A 90 39.80 -5.93 -9.98
N GLU A 91 40.85 -6.11 -10.79
CA GLU A 91 42.13 -6.71 -10.39
C GLU A 91 42.26 -8.25 -10.50
N TYR A 92 42.59 -8.72 -11.71
CA TYR A 92 43.65 -9.71 -11.85
C TYR A 92 44.94 -8.94 -12.14
N ASP A 93 45.75 -8.72 -11.11
CA ASP A 93 47.19 -8.47 -11.24
C ASP A 93 47.91 -9.82 -11.41
#